data_AF-A0A0E3LC66-F1
#
_entry.id   AF-A0A0E3LC66-F1
#
_cell.length_a   1.000
_cell.length_b   1.000
_cell.length_c   1.000
_cell.angle_alpha   90.00
_cell.angle_beta   90.00
_cell.angle_gamma   90.00
#
_symmetry.space_group_name_H-M   'P 1'
#
loop_
_entity.id
_entity.type
_entity.pdbx_description
1 polymer ?
#
loop_
_entity_poly.entity_id
_entity_poly.type
_entity_poly.pdbx_seq_one_letter_code
_entity_poly.pdbx_strand_id
1 'polypeptide(L)'
;MKTSGKKPKFVPELSLDLVAVRPEFRKRGIGGTLIREGLVACLLPGYDSVVIVLGHPEYYPKFGFEPAVKWRIKEPLGAPADAFMVLELREGDLKRCRRDCGVS
;
A
#
# COMPACT_ATOMS: atom_id res chain seq x y z
N MET A 1 12.18 -4.65 -37.66
CA MET A 1 11.68 -3.63 -36.72
C MET A 1 12.00 -4.08 -35.30
N LYS A 2 13.07 -3.59 -34.66
CA LYS A 2 13.39 -3.95 -33.26
C LYS A 2 12.60 -3.01 -32.34
N THR A 3 11.51 -3.49 -31.75
CA THR A 3 10.88 -2.76 -30.64
C THR A 3 11.85 -2.83 -29.46
N SER A 4 12.48 -1.70 -29.15
CA SER A 4 13.27 -1.53 -27.94
C SER A 4 12.33 -1.63 -26.74
N GLY A 5 12.14 -2.84 -26.22
CA GLY A 5 11.34 -3.09 -25.03
C GLY A 5 12.00 -2.42 -23.83
N LYS A 6 11.37 -1.36 -23.30
CA LYS A 6 11.78 -0.73 -22.04
C LYS A 6 11.78 -1.81 -20.96
N LYS A 7 12.92 -2.04 -20.30
CA LYS A 7 12.99 -2.97 -19.16
C LYS A 7 12.03 -2.46 -18.06
N PRO A 8 11.25 -3.34 -17.41
CA PRO A 8 10.38 -2.94 -16.32
C PRO A 8 11.23 -2.35 -15.20
N LYS A 9 10.82 -1.19 -14.68
CA LYS A 9 11.42 -0.61 -13.49
C LYS A 9 10.59 -1.02 -12.29
N PHE A 10 11.24 -1.63 -11.31
CA PHE A 10 10.64 -1.94 -10.03
C PHE A 10 10.61 -0.68 -9.17
N VAL A 11 9.46 -0.43 -8.54
CA VAL A 11 9.34 0.61 -7.50
C VAL A 11 9.32 -0.10 -6.16
N PRO A 12 10.17 0.29 -5.18
CA PRO A 12 10.12 -0.28 -3.85
C PRO A 12 8.74 -0.05 -3.21
N GLU A 13 8.20 -1.09 -2.60
CA GLU A 13 6.95 -1.06 -1.83
C GLU A 13 7.21 -1.41 -0.36
N LEU A 14 6.32 -0.96 0.51
CA LEU A 14 6.27 -1.40 1.90
C LEU A 14 4.97 -2.19 2.13
N SER A 15 5.01 -3.25 2.93
CA SER A 15 3.81 -3.98 3.34
C SER A 15 3.49 -3.75 4.81
N LEU A 16 2.21 -3.67 5.13
CA LEU A 16 1.69 -3.72 6.50
C LEU A 16 0.92 -5.03 6.68
N ASP A 17 1.54 -6.05 7.28
CA ASP A 17 0.93 -7.38 7.41
C ASP A 17 0.23 -7.62 8.76
N LEU A 18 0.85 -7.21 9.88
CA LEU A 18 0.32 -7.52 11.21
C LEU A 18 0.31 -6.29 12.13
N VAL A 19 -0.84 -6.07 12.76
CA VAL A 19 -1.01 -5.13 13.87
C VAL A 19 -1.73 -5.84 14.99
N ALA A 20 -1.08 -5.95 16.14
CA ALA A 20 -1.62 -6.65 17.29
C ALA A 20 -1.72 -5.73 18.51
N VAL A 21 -2.86 -5.82 19.21
CA VAL A 21 -3.07 -5.19 20.51
C VAL A 21 -3.50 -6.27 21.49
N ARG A 22 -2.84 -6.32 22.65
CA ARG A 22 -3.20 -7.28 23.71
C ARG A 22 -4.69 -7.13 24.06
N PRO A 23 -5.41 -8.23 24.36
CA PRO A 23 -6.85 -8.21 24.58
C PRO A 23 -7.33 -7.11 25.55
N GLU A 24 -6.63 -6.96 26.68
CA GLU A 24 -6.88 -5.95 27.72
C GLU A 24 -6.83 -4.48 27.23
N PHE A 25 -6.18 -4.24 26.09
CA PHE A 25 -5.99 -2.89 25.52
C PHE A 25 -6.78 -2.66 24.22
N ARG A 26 -7.59 -3.63 23.76
CA ARG A 26 -8.40 -3.50 22.54
C ARG A 26 -9.53 -2.49 22.72
N LYS A 27 -10.13 -2.07 21.60
CA LYS A 27 -11.26 -1.09 21.54
C LYS A 27 -10.94 0.30 22.14
N ARG A 28 -9.67 0.61 22.36
CA ARG A 28 -9.18 1.91 22.87
C ARG A 28 -8.51 2.78 21.80
N GLY A 29 -8.64 2.43 20.53
CA GLY A 29 -7.99 3.14 19.41
C GLY A 29 -6.51 2.81 19.18
N ILE A 30 -5.86 2.07 20.07
CA ILE A 30 -4.40 1.78 20.02
C ILE A 30 -3.96 1.18 18.67
N GLY A 31 -4.70 0.22 18.13
CA GLY A 31 -4.35 -0.39 16.83
C GLY A 31 -4.34 0.64 15.70
N GLY A 32 -5.27 1.59 15.72
CA GLY A 32 -5.30 2.69 14.75
C GLY A 32 -4.15 3.68 14.97
N THR A 33 -3.78 3.97 16.22
CA THR A 33 -2.60 4.80 16.53
C THR A 33 -1.32 4.14 16.01
N LEU A 34 -1.13 2.84 16.26
CA LEU A 34 0.04 2.10 15.77
C LEU A 34 0.18 2.18 14.24
N ILE A 35 -0.93 2.03 13.50
CA ILE A 35 -0.94 2.16 12.04
C ILE A 35 -0.49 3.57 11.62
N ARG A 36 -1.08 4.62 12.22
CA ARG A 36 -0.75 6.01 11.87
C ARG A 36 0.70 6.35 12.17
N GLU A 37 1.19 5.99 13.34
CA GLU A 37 2.58 6.24 13.73
C GLU A 37 3.57 5.47 12.84
N GLY A 38 3.24 4.21 12.48
CA GLY A 38 4.04 3.44 11.53
C GLY A 38 4.13 4.11 10.16
N LEU A 39 3.01 4.59 9.62
CA LEU A 39 2.97 5.31 8.35
C LEU A 39 3.77 6.63 8.41
N VAL A 40 3.68 7.38 9.52
CA VAL A 40 4.49 8.58 9.74
C VAL A 40 5.99 8.24 9.79
N ALA A 41 6.35 7.14 10.47
CA ALA A 41 7.73 6.69 10.54
C ALA A 41 8.31 6.32 9.17
N CYS A 42 7.49 5.83 8.24
CA CYS A 42 7.90 5.59 6.85
C CYS A 42 8.25 6.88 6.07
N LEU A 43 7.82 8.07 6.53
CA LEU A 43 8.15 9.32 5.83
C LEU A 43 9.58 9.79 6.10
N LEU A 44 10.16 9.41 7.25
CA LEU A 44 11.47 9.89 7.72
C LEU A 44 12.67 9.42 6.86
N PRO A 45 12.73 8.18 6.35
CA PRO A 45 13.89 7.69 5.60
C PRO A 45 13.92 8.19 4.14
N GLY A 46 12.92 8.96 3.71
CA GLY A 46 12.78 9.36 2.31
C GLY A 46 12.27 8.25 1.41
N TYR A 47 11.42 7.35 1.93
CA TYR A 47 10.73 6.38 1.10
C TYR A 47 9.76 7.11 0.15
N ASP A 48 10.08 7.11 -1.14
CA ASP A 48 9.21 7.50 -2.26
C ASP A 48 8.46 6.25 -2.75
N SER A 49 7.51 5.77 -1.95
CA SER A 49 6.95 4.43 -2.07
C SER A 49 5.47 4.37 -1.71
N VAL A 50 4.84 3.26 -2.08
CA VAL A 50 3.47 2.94 -1.70
C VAL A 50 3.46 1.90 -0.58
N VAL A 51 2.43 1.94 0.27
CA VAL A 51 2.16 0.93 1.29
C VAL A 51 1.03 0.04 0.82
N ILE A 52 1.24 -1.27 0.84
CA ILE A 52 0.24 -2.27 0.47
C ILE A 52 -0.25 -2.99 1.72
N VAL A 53 -1.54 -3.31 1.75
CA VAL A 53 -2.14 -4.16 2.78
C VAL A 53 -3.12 -5.15 2.15
N LEU A 54 -3.11 -6.37 2.67
CA LEU A 54 -4.21 -7.31 2.50
C LEU A 54 -5.06 -7.31 3.77
N GLY A 55 -6.24 -6.70 3.71
CA GLY A 55 -6.99 -6.38 4.91
C GLY A 55 -8.48 -6.16 4.71
N HIS A 56 -9.19 -5.89 5.81
CA HIS A 56 -10.65 -5.79 5.78
C HIS A 56 -11.13 -4.56 4.98
N PRO A 57 -12.05 -4.71 4.00
CA PRO A 57 -12.58 -3.64 3.14
C PRO A 57 -13.05 -2.39 3.87
N GLU A 58 -13.58 -2.57 5.08
CA GLU A 58 -14.19 -1.50 5.87
C GLU A 58 -13.26 -0.91 6.96
N TYR A 59 -12.10 -1.53 7.20
CA TYR A 59 -11.20 -1.11 8.27
C TYR A 59 -10.08 -0.20 7.79
N TYR A 60 -9.35 -0.64 6.75
CA TYR A 60 -8.18 0.09 6.27
C TYR A 60 -8.46 1.43 5.56
N PRO A 61 -9.64 1.66 4.94
CA PRO A 61 -9.97 2.99 4.40
C PRO A 61 -10.00 4.10 5.46
N LYS A 62 -10.14 3.76 6.75
CA LYS A 62 -10.07 4.73 7.87
C LYS A 62 -8.69 5.39 8.00
N PHE A 63 -7.67 4.83 7.36
CA PHE A 63 -6.30 5.35 7.34
C PHE A 63 -5.89 5.91 5.96
N GLY A 64 -6.82 5.98 5.00
CA GLY A 64 -6.56 6.51 3.65
C GLY A 64 -6.20 5.45 2.60
N PHE A 65 -6.21 4.17 2.95
CA PHE A 65 -6.02 3.10 1.97
C PHE A 65 -7.19 3.03 0.98
N GLU A 66 -6.87 2.71 -0.27
CA GLU A 66 -7.84 2.49 -1.33
C GLU A 66 -7.64 1.12 -2.00
N PRO A 67 -8.69 0.51 -2.58
CA PRO A 67 -8.52 -0.70 -3.38
C PRO A 67 -7.48 -0.51 -4.50
N ALA A 68 -6.46 -1.38 -4.52
CA ALA A 68 -5.32 -1.25 -5.43
C ALA A 68 -5.73 -1.38 -6.91
N VAL A 69 -6.85 -2.03 -7.17
CA VAL A 69 -7.46 -2.15 -8.51
C VAL A 69 -7.81 -0.80 -9.14
N LYS A 70 -8.11 0.25 -8.34
CA LYS A 70 -8.29 1.63 -8.85
C LYS A 70 -7.03 2.14 -9.57
N TRP A 71 -5.88 1.60 -9.18
CA TRP A 71 -4.56 1.96 -9.68
C TRP A 71 -4.00 0.95 -10.68
N ARG A 72 -4.82 -0.03 -11.12
CA ARG A 72 -4.42 -1.15 -12.00
C ARG A 72 -3.32 -2.03 -11.42
N ILE A 73 -3.12 -2.00 -10.10
CA ILE A 73 -2.22 -2.90 -9.40
C ILE A 73 -3.01 -4.17 -9.10
N LYS A 74 -2.50 -5.30 -9.58
CA LYS A 74 -3.14 -6.61 -9.41
C LYS A 74 -2.62 -7.29 -8.16
N GLU A 75 -3.54 -7.93 -7.46
CA GLU A 75 -3.21 -8.82 -6.37
C GLU A 75 -2.60 -10.13 -6.96
N PRO A 76 -1.47 -10.63 -6.43
CA PRO A 76 -0.77 -11.77 -7.03
C PRO A 76 -1.20 -13.16 -6.53
N LEU A 77 -1.92 -13.28 -5.42
CA LEU A 77 -2.18 -14.54 -4.69
C LEU A 77 -3.66 -14.96 -4.63
N GLY A 78 -4.54 -14.35 -5.43
CA GLY A 78 -5.96 -14.68 -5.56
C GLY A 78 -6.87 -14.10 -4.47
N ALA A 79 -6.43 -13.07 -3.75
CA ALA A 79 -7.25 -12.45 -2.71
C ALA A 79 -8.35 -11.55 -3.31
N PRO A 80 -9.46 -11.29 -2.57
CA PRO A 80 -10.51 -10.39 -3.02
C PRO A 80 -9.97 -9.00 -3.39
N ALA A 81 -10.43 -8.45 -4.52
CA ALA A 81 -9.95 -7.19 -5.07
C ALA A 81 -10.17 -5.97 -4.15
N ASP A 82 -11.19 -6.03 -3.30
CA ASP A 82 -11.54 -5.02 -2.31
C ASP A 82 -10.76 -5.16 -0.99
N ALA A 83 -10.13 -6.31 -0.75
CA ALA A 83 -9.27 -6.56 0.40
C ALA A 83 -7.81 -6.18 0.13
N PHE A 84 -7.37 -6.15 -1.13
CA PHE A 84 -6.04 -5.72 -1.53
C PHE A 84 -6.00 -4.20 -1.77
N MET A 85 -5.36 -3.48 -0.85
CA MET A 85 -5.39 -2.03 -0.83
C MET A 85 -4.00 -1.42 -0.84
N VAL A 86 -3.95 -0.16 -1.28
CA VAL A 86 -2.73 0.64 -1.40
C VAL A 86 -2.94 2.03 -0.81
N LEU A 87 -1.86 2.59 -0.26
CA LEU A 87 -1.76 3.97 0.21
C LEU A 87 -0.47 4.58 -0.37
N GLU A 88 -0.53 5.78 -0.91
CA GLU A 88 0.68 6.54 -1.22
C GLU A 88 1.24 7.21 0.05
N LEU A 89 2.55 7.11 0.28
CA LEU A 89 3.20 7.81 1.40
C LEU A 89 3.30 9.31 1.11
N ARG A 90 3.60 9.66 -0.14
CA ARG A 90 3.63 11.04 -0.63
C ARG A 90 2.72 11.17 -1.84
N GLU A 91 2.10 12.34 -1.97
CA GLU A 91 1.22 12.63 -3.10
C GLU A 91 1.96 12.38 -4.43
N GLY A 92 1.40 11.50 -5.26
CA GLY A 92 1.93 11.19 -6.58
C GLY A 92 2.87 9.99 -6.63
N ASP A 93 3.18 9.32 -5.52
CA ASP A 93 3.96 8.08 -5.52
C ASP A 93 3.27 6.99 -6.36
N LEU A 94 1.94 6.87 -6.28
CA LEU A 94 1.17 5.95 -7.12
C LEU A 94 1.27 6.28 -8.62
N LYS A 95 1.31 7.58 -8.97
CA LYS A 95 1.50 8.03 -10.35
C LYS A 95 2.92 7.75 -10.85
N ARG A 96 3.92 7.73 -9.96
CA ARG A 96 5.29 7.32 -10.29
C ARG A 96 5.35 5.80 -10.52
N CYS A 97 4.76 4.99 -9.64
CA CYS A 97 4.58 3.54 -9.83
C CYS A 97 4.01 3.21 -11.22
N ARG A 98 2.93 3.87 -11.64
CA ARG A 98 2.31 3.58 -12.95
C ARG A 98 3.20 3.92 -14.15
N ARG A 99 4.04 4.96 -14.06
CA ARG A 99 4.91 5.39 -15.18
C ARG A 99 6.12 4.47 -15.37
N ASP A 100 6.55 3.82 -14.30
CA ASP A 100 7.75 2.98 -14.29
C ASP A 100 7.41 1.48 -14.40
N CYS A 101 6.22 1.04 -13.97
CA CYS A 101 5.82 -0.38 -14.00
C CYS A 101 5.39 -0.93 -15.36
N GLY A 102 5.36 -0.14 -16.45
CA GLY A 102 5.19 -0.68 -17.81
C GLY A 102 4.01 -1.65 -18.00
N VAL A 103 2.91 -1.48 -17.26
CA VAL A 103 1.72 -2.31 -17.42
C VAL A 103 0.85 -1.66 -18.49
N SER A 104 1.17 -1.98 -19.75
CA SER A 104 0.27 -1.83 -20.89
C SER A 104 -0.87 -2.83 -20.81
#